data_AF-A0A6H5HNE6-F1
#
_entry.id   AF-A0A6H5HNE6-F1
#
_cell.length_a   1.000
_cell.length_b   1.000
_cell.length_c   1.000
_cell.angle_alpha   90.00
_cell.angle_beta   90.00
_cell.angle_gamma   90.00
#
_symmetry.space_group_name_H-M   'P 1'
#
loop_
_entity.id
_entity.type
_entity.pdbx_description
1 polymer ?
#
loop_
_entity_poly.entity_id
_entity_poly.type
_entity_poly.pdbx_seq_one_letter_code
_entity_poly.pdbx_strand_id
1 'polypeptide(L)' 'MGAEDIEKGLPLIDTSKTLIREVCPAFLSDVQCHAGKYRRHDGLCNNMENPTWGAINTPFT' A
#
# COMPACT_ATOMS: atom_id res chain seq x y z
N MET A 1 -0.48 -23.53 -6.20
CA MET A 1 -0.22 -22.14 -5.81
C MET A 1 1.26 -21.90 -6.06
N GLY A 2 1.58 -21.24 -7.17
CA GLY A 2 2.96 -20.89 -7.54
C GLY A 2 3.44 -19.66 -6.78
N ALA A 3 4.74 -19.35 -6.91
CA ALA A 3 5.32 -18.13 -6.30
C ALA A 3 4.62 -16.85 -6.81
N GLU A 4 4.26 -16.82 -8.09
CA GLU A 4 3.51 -15.69 -8.68
C GLU A 4 2.14 -15.49 -8.01
N ASP A 5 1.40 -16.58 -7.76
CA ASP A 5 0.08 -16.49 -7.11
C ASP A 5 0.20 -15.87 -5.71
N ILE A 6 1.30 -16.13 -5.02
CA ILE A 6 1.58 -15.58 -3.70
C ILE A 6 1.96 -14.10 -3.80
N GLU A 7 2.90 -13.76 -4.69
CA GLU A 7 3.43 -12.40 -4.82
C GLU A 7 2.41 -11.42 -5.39
N LYS A 8 1.61 -11.84 -6.37
CA LYS A 8 0.66 -10.98 -7.06
C LYS A 8 -0.78 -11.16 -6.58
N GLY A 9 -1.14 -12.36 -6.12
CA GLY A 9 -2.50 -12.68 -5.72
C GLY A 9 -2.83 -12.25 -4.30
N LEU A 10 -1.98 -12.57 -3.31
CA LEU A 10 -2.28 -12.24 -1.91
C LEU A 10 -2.45 -10.74 -1.64
N PRO A 11 -1.66 -9.81 -2.23
CA PRO A 11 -1.86 -8.39 -2.03
C PRO A 11 -3.22 -7.85 -2.53
N LEU A 12 -3.90 -8.58 -3.41
CA LEU A 12 -5.21 -8.19 -3.97
C LEU A 12 -6.39 -8.62 -3.09
N ILE A 13 -6.14 -9.40 -2.04
CA ILE A 13 -7.20 -9.87 -1.14
C ILE A 13 -7.62 -8.72 -0.22
N ASP A 14 -8.90 -8.38 -0.25
CA ASP A 14 -9.48 -7.39 0.67
C ASP A 14 -9.47 -7.94 2.11
N THR A 15 -8.56 -7.38 2.92
CA THR A 15 -8.42 -7.71 4.35
C THR A 15 -9.16 -6.74 5.27
N SER A 16 -9.87 -5.74 4.73
CA SER A 16 -10.46 -4.63 5.49
C SER A 16 -11.53 -5.03 6.51
N LYS A 17 -12.10 -6.23 6.35
CA LYS A 17 -13.12 -6.83 7.24
C LYS A 17 -12.57 -7.94 8.14
N THR A 18 -11.25 -8.02 8.26
CA THR A 18 -10.57 -9.05 9.06
C THR A 18 -9.69 -8.41 10.12
N LEU A 19 -9.27 -9.21 11.11
CA LEU A 19 -8.33 -8.80 12.16
C LEU A 19 -6.96 -8.36 11.60
N ILE A 20 -6.58 -8.84 10.40
CA ILE A 20 -5.31 -8.52 9.77
C ILE A 20 -5.22 -7.04 9.38
N ARG A 21 -6.35 -6.34 9.24
CA ARG A 21 -6.37 -4.91 8.91
C ARG A 21 -5.49 -4.05 9.82
N GLU A 22 -5.39 -4.40 11.10
CA GLU A 22 -4.61 -3.63 12.08
C GLU A 22 -3.10 -3.69 11.86
N VAL A 23 -2.62 -4.71 11.14
CA VAL A 23 -1.20 -4.96 10.89
C VAL A 23 -0.83 -4.87 9.41
N CYS A 24 -1.81 -4.70 8.54
CA CYS A 24 -1.58 -4.64 7.10
C CYS A 24 -0.84 -3.33 6.72
N PRO A 25 0.18 -3.38 5.85
CA PRO A 25 0.86 -2.18 5.39
C PRO A 25 -0.09 -1.13 4.81
N ALA A 26 0.17 0.15 5.09
CA ALA A 26 -0.70 1.24 4.65
C ALA A 26 -0.88 1.32 3.13
N PHE A 27 0.12 0.91 2.34
CA PHE A 27 0.04 0.92 0.87
C PHE A 27 -0.95 -0.10 0.29
N LEU A 28 -1.39 -1.09 1.08
CA LEU A 28 -2.44 -2.06 0.70
C LEU A 28 -3.85 -1.62 1.14
N SER A 29 -3.96 -0.46 1.79
CA SER A 29 -5.24 0.10 2.22
C SER A 29 -5.73 1.18 1.25
N ASP A 30 -6.97 1.63 1.43
CA ASP A 30 -7.50 2.80 0.73
C ASP A 30 -6.83 4.08 1.26
N VAL A 31 -5.72 4.49 0.64
CA VAL A 31 -4.92 5.65 1.04
C VAL A 31 -5.56 6.93 0.50
N GLN A 32 -6.19 7.69 1.40
CA GLN A 32 -6.67 9.04 1.11
C GLN A 32 -5.54 10.06 1.31
N CYS A 33 -5.26 10.86 0.27
CA CYS A 33 -4.19 11.85 0.28
C CYS A 33 -4.73 13.27 0.29
N HIS A 34 -4.04 14.14 1.03
CA HIS A 34 -4.30 15.57 1.06
C HIS A 34 -2.99 16.34 0.81
N ALA A 35 -3.08 17.44 0.06
CA ALA A 35 -1.92 18.28 -0.21
C ALA A 35 -1.37 18.85 1.12
N GLY A 36 -0.09 18.62 1.37
CA GLY A 36 0.60 19.07 2.56
C GLY A 36 2.00 19.57 2.22
N LYS A 37 2.58 20.37 3.13
CA LYS A 37 3.91 20.96 2.92
C LYS A 37 5.05 19.94 3.08
N TYR A 38 4.83 18.87 3.85
CA TYR A 38 5.89 17.95 4.27
C TYR A 38 5.68 16.55 3.70
N ARG A 39 6.79 15.86 3.46
CA ARG A 39 6.79 14.47 3.03
C ARG A 39 6.43 13.57 4.21
N ARG A 40 5.64 12.54 3.95
CA ARG A 40 5.36 11.50 4.94
C ARG A 40 6.58 10.60 5.10
N HIS A 41 6.75 10.04 6.29
CA HIS A 41 7.86 9.16 6.64
C HIS A 41 7.79 7.80 5.91
N ASP A 42 6.59 7.39 5.47
CA ASP A 42 6.30 6.16 4.75
C ASP A 42 6.39 6.31 3.22
N GLY A 43 6.72 7.51 2.72
CA GLY A 43 6.79 7.81 1.29
C GLY A 43 5.44 7.89 0.57
N LEU A 44 4.31 7.69 1.27
CA LEU A 44 2.97 7.78 0.69
C LEU A 44 2.63 9.23 0.29
N CYS A 45 1.67 9.34 -0.63
CA CYS A 45 1.08 10.61 -1.11
C CYS A 45 2.06 11.56 -1.79
N ASN A 46 3.20 11.07 -2.30
CA ASN A 46 4.09 11.89 -3.14
C ASN A 46 3.49 12.11 -4.55
N ASN A 47 2.69 11.16 -5.02
CA ASN A 47 1.87 11.28 -6.22
C ASN A 47 0.39 11.21 -5.81
N MET A 48 -0.39 12.23 -6.19
CA MET A 48 -1.82 12.33 -5.82
C MET A 48 -2.71 11.38 -6.63
N GLU A 49 -2.33 11.07 -7.87
CA GLU A 49 -3.04 10.13 -8.73
C GLU A 49 -2.70 8.68 -8.37
N ASN A 50 -1.46 8.45 -7.91
CA ASN A 50 -0.95 7.15 -7.51
C ASN A 50 -0.28 7.21 -6.12
N PRO A 51 -1.07 7.27 -5.03
CA PRO A 51 -0.60 7.48 -3.65
C PRO A 51 0.54 6.60 -3.14
N THR A 52 0.69 5.40 -3.70
CA THR A 52 1.61 4.36 -3.21
C THR A 52 2.95 4.33 -3.95
N TRP A 53 3.12 5.11 -5.01
CA TRP A 53 4.36 5.10 -5.79
C TRP A 53 5.56 5.63 -5.00
N GLY A 54 6.56 4.77 -4.82
CA GLY A 54 7.76 5.09 -4.05
C GLY A 54 7.58 5.04 -2.53
N ALA A 55 6.47 4.49 -2.04
CA ALA A 55 6.28 4.24 -0.62
C ALA A 55 7.19 3.11 -0.13
N ILE A 56 7.44 3.07 1.17
CA ILE A 56 8.17 1.96 1.78
C ILE A 56 7.38 0.65 1.65
N ASN A 57 8.09 -0.48 1.68
CA ASN A 57 7.50 -1.84 1.58
C ASN A 57 6.74 -2.13 0.27
N THR A 58 6.93 -1.34 -0.79
CA THR A 58 6.45 -1.69 -2.13
C THR A 58 7.51 -2.46 -2.91
N PRO A 59 7.13 -3.37 -3.82
CA PRO A 59 8.08 -4.07 -4.69
C PRO A 59 8.93 -3.11 -5.54
N PHE A 60 10.15 -3.53 -5.87
CA PHE A 60 10.93 -2.88 -6.93
C PHE A 60 10.37 -3.28 -8.30
N THR A 61 10.29 -2.30 -9.21
CA THR A 61 9.88 -2.45 -10.61
C THR A 61 11.04 -2.19 -11.56
#